data_AF-A0A016T6V4-F1
#
_entry.id   AF-A0A016T6V4-F1
#
_cell.length_a   1.000
_cell.length_b   1.000
_cell.length_c   1.000
_cell.angle_alpha   90.00
_cell.angle_beta   90.00
_cell.angle_gamma   90.00
#
_symmetry.space_group_name_H-M   'P 1'
#
loop_
_entity.id
_entity.type
_entity.pdbx_description
1 polymer ?
#
loop_
_entity_poly.entity_id
_entity_poly.type
_entity_poly.pdbx_seq_one_letter_code
_entity_poly.pdbx_strand_id
1 'polypeptide(L)'
;MISLSHLTELDKDILTQSWKIVSRDMESLAVDIFQMIFEQAPDAKLMFTFMMRDYREDDKKSSEFTFHALRFIQVIESTMNHLEDPETLDPLFLNLGKIHARHEEHLGFSSHYWSVFKECVLFHFRKSMKADHKLCKKSSMSLAEIDSSIILWREVLRFIITRMKTGLESNGLIRKANREEMINGVAYDNGVHVLEDTKQGVTQVEKAHIILQHALAENVLQSRSPSMKKRSLFDRMGLSPLIGRRRSGSPWK
;
A
#
# COMPACT_ATOMS: atom_id res chain seq x y z
N MET A 1 -10.63 -17.12 12.23
CA MET A 1 -10.14 -16.26 11.13
C MET A 1 -11.03 -15.02 11.09
N ILE A 2 -10.48 -13.82 10.94
CA ILE A 2 -11.29 -12.59 10.91
C ILE A 2 -11.91 -12.47 9.51
N SER A 3 -13.23 -12.46 9.40
CA SER A 3 -13.98 -12.31 8.14
C SER A 3 -14.87 -11.06 8.22
N LEU A 4 -15.34 -10.58 7.07
CA LEU A 4 -16.36 -9.52 6.95
C LEU A 4 -17.74 -10.08 6.55
N SER A 5 -17.89 -11.40 6.45
CA SER A 5 -19.15 -12.07 6.10
C SER A 5 -20.30 -11.82 7.08
N HIS A 6 -20.01 -11.36 8.30
CA HIS A 6 -21.02 -11.00 9.31
C HIS A 6 -21.62 -9.60 9.10
N LEU A 7 -21.07 -8.78 8.20
CA LEU A 7 -21.58 -7.44 7.93
C LEU A 7 -22.98 -7.53 7.31
N THR A 8 -23.93 -6.83 7.92
CA THR A 8 -25.29 -6.72 7.40
C THR A 8 -25.34 -5.79 6.19
N GLU A 9 -26.44 -5.83 5.42
CA GLU A 9 -26.64 -4.89 4.31
C GLU A 9 -26.61 -3.42 4.79
N LEU A 10 -27.13 -3.14 5.99
CA LEU A 10 -27.04 -1.81 6.59
C LEU A 10 -25.58 -1.41 6.88
N ASP A 11 -24.76 -2.34 7.37
CA ASP A 11 -23.34 -2.07 7.62
C ASP A 11 -22.60 -1.75 6.31
N LYS A 12 -22.89 -2.52 5.25
CA LYS A 12 -22.33 -2.29 3.92
C LYS A 12 -22.79 -0.95 3.33
N ASP A 13 -24.03 -0.55 3.55
CA ASP A 13 -24.55 0.76 3.14
C ASP A 13 -23.81 1.90 3.86
N ILE A 14 -23.60 1.79 5.18
CA ILE A 14 -22.85 2.78 5.97
C ILE A 14 -21.39 2.86 5.49
N LEU A 15 -20.75 1.71 5.24
CA LEU A 15 -19.38 1.65 4.69
C LEU A 15 -19.32 2.29 3.30
N THR A 16 -20.28 1.99 2.42
CA THR A 16 -20.35 2.55 1.08
C THR A 16 -20.57 4.06 1.11
N GLN A 17 -21.48 4.54 1.95
CA GLN A 17 -21.77 5.97 2.07
C GLN A 17 -20.58 6.74 2.66
N SER A 18 -19.96 6.21 3.70
CA SER A 18 -18.76 6.81 4.27
C SER A 18 -17.58 6.81 3.30
N TRP A 19 -17.40 5.72 2.52
CA TRP A 19 -16.39 5.65 1.48
C TRP A 19 -16.56 6.75 0.43
N LYS A 20 -17.80 7.01 -0.05
CA LYS A 20 -18.10 8.10 -1.00
C LYS A 20 -17.72 9.49 -0.48
N ILE A 21 -17.68 9.67 0.84
CA ILE A 21 -17.27 10.94 1.46
C ILE A 21 -15.74 11.01 1.53
N VAL A 22 -15.08 9.98 2.08
CA VAL A 22 -13.63 10.02 2.32
C VAL A 22 -12.82 9.93 1.02
N SER A 23 -13.32 9.24 0.00
CA SER A 23 -12.61 9.04 -1.28
C SER A 23 -12.71 10.21 -2.26
N ARG A 24 -13.37 11.33 -1.90
CA ARG A 24 -13.50 12.50 -2.80
C ARG A 24 -12.15 13.12 -3.18
N ASP A 25 -11.21 13.14 -2.24
CA ASP A 25 -9.83 13.59 -2.45
C ASP A 25 -8.87 12.59 -1.80
N MET A 26 -8.66 11.46 -2.50
CA MET A 26 -7.78 10.39 -2.01
C MET A 26 -6.32 10.82 -1.91
N GLU A 27 -5.89 11.77 -2.73
CA GLU A 27 -4.50 12.24 -2.72
C GLU A 27 -4.20 13.02 -1.45
N SER A 28 -5.01 14.03 -1.15
CA SER A 28 -4.87 14.78 0.10
C SER A 28 -5.08 13.88 1.31
N LEU A 29 -6.05 12.97 1.26
CA LEU A 29 -6.30 12.02 2.35
C LEU A 29 -5.08 11.13 2.62
N ALA A 30 -4.47 10.58 1.59
CA ALA A 30 -3.30 9.71 1.71
C ALA A 30 -2.11 10.45 2.31
N VAL A 31 -1.83 11.66 1.79
CA VAL A 31 -0.74 12.51 2.28
C VAL A 31 -0.94 12.88 3.75
N ASP A 32 -2.15 13.31 4.11
CA ASP A 32 -2.52 13.68 5.48
C ASP A 32 -2.33 12.50 6.46
N ILE A 33 -2.78 11.30 6.07
CA ILE A 33 -2.61 10.08 6.88
C ILE A 33 -1.12 9.78 7.10
N PHE A 34 -0.31 9.80 6.04
CA PHE A 34 1.12 9.50 6.16
C PHE A 34 1.89 10.57 6.94
N GLN A 35 1.51 11.84 6.78
CA GLN A 35 2.05 12.91 7.61
C GLN A 35 1.79 12.64 9.09
N MET A 36 0.56 12.28 9.46
CA MET A 36 0.24 11.93 10.84
C MET A 36 1.00 10.67 11.31
N ILE A 37 1.15 9.65 10.47
CA ILE A 37 1.95 8.46 10.80
C ILE A 37 3.38 8.86 11.16
N PHE A 38 3.99 9.75 10.37
CA PHE A 38 5.35 10.23 10.60
C PHE A 38 5.49 11.17 11.80
N GLU A 39 4.40 11.82 12.23
CA GLU A 39 4.35 12.58 13.48
C GLU A 39 4.24 11.65 14.69
N GLN A 40 3.43 10.58 14.58
CA GLN A 40 3.22 9.62 15.67
C GLN A 40 4.36 8.60 15.81
N ALA A 41 5.02 8.24 14.71
CA ALA A 41 6.13 7.30 14.66
C ALA A 41 7.22 7.83 13.71
N PRO A 42 8.08 8.75 14.17
CA PRO A 42 9.09 9.40 13.32
C PRO A 42 10.12 8.45 12.71
N ASP A 43 10.42 7.36 13.42
CA ASP A 43 11.26 6.24 12.96
C ASP A 43 10.70 5.55 11.71
N ALA A 44 9.38 5.62 11.49
CA ALA A 44 8.76 5.10 10.28
C ALA A 44 9.39 5.69 9.01
N LYS A 45 9.85 6.95 9.04
CA LYS A 45 10.49 7.63 7.90
C LYS A 45 11.70 6.89 7.35
N LEU A 46 12.39 6.09 8.16
CA LEU A 46 13.54 5.29 7.73
C LEU A 46 13.17 4.30 6.62
N MET A 47 11.93 3.82 6.63
CA MET A 47 11.39 2.93 5.60
C MET A 47 11.04 3.63 4.30
N PHE A 48 10.97 4.97 4.33
CA PHE A 48 10.59 5.84 3.22
C PHE A 48 11.77 6.74 2.79
N THR A 49 13.00 6.37 3.14
CA THR A 49 14.22 7.18 2.93
C THR A 49 14.48 7.55 1.47
N PHE A 50 14.11 6.69 0.52
CA PHE A 50 14.19 7.00 -0.91
C PHE A 50 13.20 8.10 -1.35
N MET A 51 12.06 8.25 -0.67
CA MET A 51 11.04 9.26 -0.95
C MET A 51 11.27 10.58 -0.21
N MET A 52 12.10 10.57 0.84
CA MET A 52 12.40 11.76 1.65
C MET A 52 13.62 12.54 1.12
N ARG A 53 14.37 12.00 0.15
CA ARG A 53 15.58 12.63 -0.42
C ARG A 53 15.29 13.96 -1.13
N ASP A 54 14.13 14.06 -1.77
CA ASP A 54 13.67 15.24 -2.50
C ASP A 54 12.79 16.18 -1.65
N TYR A 55 12.76 16.01 -0.32
CA TYR A 55 12.01 16.92 0.57
C TYR A 55 12.75 18.24 0.85
N ARG A 56 14.01 18.35 0.41
CA ARG A 56 14.84 19.54 0.61
C ARG A 56 14.74 20.43 -0.62
N GLU A 57 14.14 21.60 -0.41
CA GLU A 57 14.01 22.75 -1.29
C GLU A 57 12.92 22.66 -2.39
N ASP A 58 11.87 23.44 -2.13
CA ASP A 58 10.93 24.09 -3.03
C ASP A 58 10.36 23.31 -4.23
N ASP A 59 9.02 23.34 -4.27
CA ASP A 59 8.13 22.91 -5.33
C ASP A 59 7.88 21.41 -5.49
N LYS A 60 6.61 21.08 -5.17
CA LYS A 60 5.93 19.78 -5.25
C LYS A 60 6.23 18.91 -4.03
N LYS A 61 5.23 18.76 -3.15
CA LYS A 61 5.07 17.53 -2.35
C LYS A 61 5.38 16.37 -3.30
N SER A 62 6.51 15.69 -3.10
CA SER A 62 7.14 14.89 -4.15
C SER A 62 6.13 13.89 -4.72
N SER A 63 5.94 13.91 -6.03
CA SER A 63 4.95 13.06 -6.71
C SER A 63 5.11 11.58 -6.35
N GLU A 64 6.34 11.16 -6.01
CA GLU A 64 6.66 9.80 -5.58
C GLU A 64 6.12 9.45 -4.19
N PHE A 65 6.25 10.35 -3.21
CA PHE A 65 5.69 10.13 -1.87
C PHE A 65 4.16 10.03 -1.94
N THR A 66 3.53 10.97 -2.64
CA THR A 66 2.09 10.97 -2.86
C THR A 66 1.63 9.71 -3.58
N PHE A 67 2.35 9.29 -4.63
CA PHE A 67 2.07 8.05 -5.36
C PHE A 67 2.13 6.83 -4.44
N HIS A 68 3.13 6.77 -3.57
CA HIS A 68 3.28 5.67 -2.63
C HIS A 68 2.17 5.68 -1.56
N ALA A 69 1.85 6.84 -0.98
CA ALA A 69 0.76 7.00 -0.03
C ALA A 69 -0.59 6.53 -0.62
N LEU A 70 -0.84 6.87 -1.89
CA LEU A 70 -2.04 6.44 -2.62
C LEU A 70 -2.16 4.93 -2.75
N ARG A 71 -1.05 4.17 -2.81
CA ARG A 71 -1.12 2.70 -2.89
C ARG A 71 -1.83 2.09 -1.68
N PHE A 72 -1.69 2.68 -0.50
CA PHE A 72 -2.37 2.19 0.71
C PHE A 72 -3.87 2.45 0.66
N ILE A 73 -4.27 3.63 0.15
CA ILE A 73 -5.69 3.95 -0.04
C ILE A 73 -6.31 3.04 -1.11
N GLN A 74 -5.57 2.69 -2.16
CA GLN A 74 -6.02 1.73 -3.18
C GLN A 74 -6.28 0.32 -2.63
N VAL A 75 -5.52 -0.13 -1.64
CA VAL A 75 -5.78 -1.42 -0.97
C VAL A 75 -7.12 -1.37 -0.21
N ILE A 76 -7.40 -0.26 0.47
CA ILE A 76 -8.68 -0.03 1.14
C ILE A 76 -9.83 0.03 0.11
N GLU A 77 -9.64 0.77 -0.99
CA GLU A 77 -10.60 0.86 -2.10
C GLU A 77 -10.88 -0.52 -2.72
N SER A 78 -9.84 -1.32 -2.96
CA SER A 78 -9.99 -2.67 -3.49
C SER A 78 -10.84 -3.53 -2.56
N THR A 79 -10.63 -3.41 -1.24
CA THR A 79 -11.43 -4.12 -0.24
C THR A 79 -12.90 -3.68 -0.28
N MET A 80 -13.15 -2.38 -0.42
CA MET A 80 -14.50 -1.84 -0.59
C MET A 80 -15.22 -2.39 -1.83
N ASN A 81 -14.49 -2.54 -2.93
CA ASN A 81 -15.03 -3.06 -4.18
C ASN A 81 -15.31 -4.58 -4.14
N HIS A 82 -14.83 -5.28 -3.11
CA HIS A 82 -15.00 -6.73 -2.93
C HIS A 82 -15.62 -7.05 -1.56
N LEU A 83 -16.42 -6.16 -0.97
CA LEU A 83 -17.01 -6.40 0.37
C LEU A 83 -17.85 -7.68 0.47
N GLU A 84 -18.40 -8.17 -0.63
CA GLU A 84 -19.15 -9.43 -0.69
C GLU A 84 -18.26 -10.67 -0.59
N ASP A 85 -17.05 -10.60 -1.14
CA ASP A 85 -16.09 -11.70 -1.16
C ASP A 85 -14.65 -11.17 -1.03
N PRO A 86 -14.30 -10.57 0.12
CA PRO A 86 -13.02 -9.90 0.29
C PRO A 86 -11.86 -10.88 0.42
N GLU A 87 -12.12 -12.16 0.69
CA GLU A 87 -11.18 -13.27 0.64
C GLU A 87 -10.53 -13.45 -0.74
N THR A 88 -11.18 -13.00 -1.83
CA THR A 88 -10.57 -12.96 -3.17
C THR A 88 -9.29 -12.13 -3.24
N LEU A 89 -9.10 -11.20 -2.29
CA LEU A 89 -7.91 -10.36 -2.18
C LEU A 89 -6.80 -10.98 -1.31
N ASP A 90 -6.98 -12.18 -0.78
CA ASP A 90 -5.96 -12.88 0.03
C ASP A 90 -4.58 -12.92 -0.65
N PRO A 91 -4.45 -13.26 -1.96
CA PRO A 91 -3.15 -13.22 -2.64
C PRO A 91 -2.47 -11.84 -2.59
N LEU A 92 -3.25 -10.75 -2.72
CA LEU A 92 -2.74 -9.39 -2.61
C LEU A 92 -2.22 -9.11 -1.20
N PHE A 93 -3.02 -9.39 -0.17
CA PHE A 93 -2.64 -9.12 1.22
C PHE A 93 -1.43 -9.94 1.66
N LEU A 94 -1.37 -11.22 1.27
CA LEU A 94 -0.23 -12.08 1.56
C LEU A 94 1.04 -11.55 0.90
N ASN A 95 0.98 -11.11 -0.36
CA ASN A 95 2.13 -10.51 -1.04
C ASN A 95 2.59 -9.22 -0.36
N LEU A 96 1.67 -8.35 0.04
CA LEU A 96 1.99 -7.15 0.80
C LEU A 96 2.63 -7.49 2.16
N GLY A 97 2.17 -8.55 2.84
CA GLY A 97 2.79 -9.06 4.06
C GLY A 97 4.25 -9.47 3.86
N LYS A 98 4.57 -10.16 2.75
CA LYS A 98 5.95 -10.53 2.40
C LYS A 98 6.86 -9.32 2.15
N ILE A 99 6.31 -8.22 1.65
CA ILE A 99 7.03 -6.94 1.52
C ILE A 99 7.36 -6.39 2.90
N HIS A 100 6.40 -6.36 3.82
CA HIS A 100 6.61 -5.87 5.18
C HIS A 100 7.57 -6.77 5.98
N ALA A 101 7.61 -8.08 5.74
CA ALA A 101 8.63 -8.97 6.31
C ALA A 101 10.06 -8.61 5.86
N ARG A 102 10.25 -7.98 4.69
CA ARG A 102 11.57 -7.45 4.29
C ARG A 102 11.88 -6.15 5.00
N HIS A 103 10.88 -5.29 5.19
CA HIS A 103 11.06 -4.06 5.97
C HIS A 103 11.35 -4.36 7.44
N GLU A 104 10.79 -5.42 8.01
CA GLU A 104 11.09 -5.86 9.38
C GLU A 104 12.57 -6.21 9.53
N GLU A 105 13.08 -7.03 8.61
CA GLU A 105 14.47 -7.49 8.63
C GLU A 105 15.50 -6.38 8.35
N HIS A 106 15.23 -5.50 7.39
CA HIS A 106 16.24 -4.53 6.92
C HIS A 106 16.10 -3.14 7.53
N LEU A 107 14.89 -2.77 7.95
CA LEU A 107 14.53 -1.39 8.32
C LEU A 107 13.87 -1.30 9.70
N GLY A 108 13.75 -2.42 10.43
CA GLY A 108 13.18 -2.45 11.77
C GLY A 108 11.67 -2.22 11.82
N PHE A 109 10.93 -2.57 10.76
CA PHE A 109 9.47 -2.55 10.81
C PHE A 109 8.96 -3.41 11.97
N SER A 110 8.13 -2.86 12.85
CA SER A 110 7.57 -3.56 14.00
C SER A 110 6.05 -3.61 13.96
N SER A 111 5.43 -4.48 14.78
CA SER A 111 3.97 -4.58 14.82
C SER A 111 3.28 -3.29 15.31
N HIS A 112 3.99 -2.36 15.95
CA HIS A 112 3.41 -1.10 16.41
C HIS A 112 2.91 -0.24 15.23
N TYR A 113 3.62 -0.23 14.10
CA TYR A 113 3.25 0.57 12.92
C TYR A 113 1.88 0.21 12.34
N TRP A 114 1.46 -1.06 12.42
CA TRP A 114 0.10 -1.47 12.03
C TRP A 114 -0.97 -0.74 12.84
N SER A 115 -0.72 -0.56 14.14
CA SER A 115 -1.66 0.11 15.03
C SER A 115 -1.69 1.61 14.76
N VAL A 116 -0.52 2.23 14.57
CA VAL A 116 -0.40 3.65 14.18
C VAL A 116 -1.14 3.91 12.87
N PHE A 117 -0.86 3.14 11.82
CA PHE A 117 -1.55 3.25 10.53
C PHE A 117 -3.07 3.17 10.69
N LYS A 118 -3.57 2.16 11.40
CA LYS A 118 -5.00 1.97 11.63
C LYS A 118 -5.63 3.17 12.33
N GLU A 119 -5.03 3.68 13.41
CA GLU A 119 -5.60 4.81 14.15
C GLU A 119 -5.53 6.12 13.34
N CYS A 120 -4.45 6.35 12.57
CA CYS A 120 -4.36 7.50 11.66
C CYS A 120 -5.45 7.47 10.58
N VAL A 121 -5.68 6.31 9.94
CA VAL A 121 -6.76 6.16 8.95
C VAL A 121 -8.12 6.45 9.57
N LEU A 122 -8.43 5.85 10.73
CA LEU A 122 -9.72 6.06 11.42
C LEU A 122 -9.91 7.51 11.83
N PHE A 123 -8.86 8.19 12.27
CA PHE A 123 -8.89 9.61 12.59
C PHE A 123 -9.27 10.44 11.36
N HIS A 124 -8.57 10.26 10.24
CA HIS A 124 -8.82 11.05 9.03
C HIS A 124 -10.18 10.74 8.39
N PHE A 125 -10.64 9.49 8.44
CA PHE A 125 -11.98 9.14 7.95
C PHE A 125 -13.06 9.85 8.77
N ARG A 126 -12.94 9.84 10.09
CA ARG A 126 -13.85 10.59 10.98
C ARG A 126 -13.79 12.08 10.70
N LYS A 127 -12.59 12.64 10.53
CA LYS A 127 -12.38 14.08 10.22
C LYS A 127 -13.11 14.46 8.94
N SER A 128 -12.94 13.70 7.86
CA SER A 128 -13.60 13.94 6.57
C SER A 128 -15.12 13.87 6.67
N MET A 129 -15.67 12.84 7.32
CA MET A 129 -17.12 12.73 7.51
C MET A 129 -17.69 13.84 8.39
N LYS A 130 -17.01 14.25 9.47
CA LYS A 130 -17.44 15.38 10.31
C LYS A 130 -17.38 16.71 9.57
N ALA A 131 -16.40 16.90 8.68
CA ALA A 131 -16.32 18.09 7.85
C ALA A 131 -17.48 18.14 6.85
N ASP A 132 -17.78 17.03 6.17
CA ASP A 132 -18.93 16.91 5.27
C ASP A 132 -20.26 17.16 6.01
N HIS A 133 -20.43 16.60 7.21
CA HIS A 133 -21.61 16.81 8.05
C HIS A 133 -21.86 18.29 8.39
N LYS A 134 -20.80 19.03 8.70
CA LYS A 134 -20.90 20.47 9.00
C LYS A 134 -21.32 21.28 7.77
N LEU A 135 -20.86 20.89 6.58
CA LEU A 135 -21.13 21.59 5.33
C LEU A 135 -22.52 21.24 4.75
N CYS A 136 -22.96 19.98 4.86
CA CYS A 136 -24.14 19.46 4.17
C CYS A 136 -25.17 18.81 5.12
N LYS A 137 -25.67 19.54 6.13
CA LYS A 137 -26.49 19.01 7.23
C LYS A 137 -27.73 18.17 6.85
N LYS A 138 -28.33 18.38 5.67
CA LYS A 138 -29.57 17.67 5.24
C LYS A 138 -29.33 16.38 4.43
N SER A 139 -28.13 16.16 3.89
CA SER A 139 -27.82 15.04 2.99
C SER A 139 -26.57 14.26 3.38
N SER A 140 -25.95 14.62 4.50
CA SER A 140 -24.74 13.99 5.04
C SER A 140 -25.10 12.97 6.12
N MET A 141 -24.17 12.07 6.39
CA MET A 141 -24.29 11.12 7.49
C MET A 141 -24.47 11.86 8.82
N SER A 142 -25.39 11.40 9.66
CA SER A 142 -25.58 11.85 11.04
C SER A 142 -24.37 11.51 11.92
N LEU A 143 -24.25 12.14 13.09
CA LEU A 143 -23.16 11.83 14.03
C LEU A 143 -23.17 10.36 14.49
N ALA A 144 -24.34 9.76 14.66
CA ALA A 144 -24.47 8.35 15.02
C ALA A 144 -24.03 7.42 13.87
N GLU A 145 -24.36 7.74 12.62
CA GLU A 145 -23.87 7.00 11.45
C GLU A 145 -22.36 7.15 11.26
N ILE A 146 -21.80 8.32 11.58
CA ILE A 146 -20.34 8.54 11.57
C ILE A 146 -19.66 7.64 12.61
N ASP A 147 -20.19 7.56 13.83
CA ASP A 147 -19.58 6.71 14.85
C ASP A 147 -19.74 5.21 14.53
N SER A 148 -20.89 4.81 13.97
CA SER A 148 -21.11 3.45 13.45
C SER A 148 -20.13 3.13 12.32
N SER A 149 -19.94 4.05 11.37
CA SER A 149 -18.97 3.93 10.28
C SER A 149 -17.56 3.71 10.81
N ILE A 150 -17.13 4.41 11.86
CA ILE A 150 -15.78 4.22 12.43
C ILE A 150 -15.62 2.85 13.10
N ILE A 151 -16.67 2.30 13.70
CA ILE A 151 -16.64 0.92 14.23
C ILE A 151 -16.45 -0.06 13.07
N LEU A 152 -17.21 0.11 11.99
CA LEU A 152 -17.12 -0.76 10.80
C LEU A 152 -15.77 -0.65 10.09
N TRP A 153 -15.24 0.57 9.92
CA TRP A 153 -13.90 0.78 9.34
C TRP A 153 -12.80 0.15 10.18
N ARG A 154 -12.96 0.11 11.51
CA ARG A 154 -12.02 -0.61 12.39
C ARG A 154 -12.01 -2.10 12.06
N GLU A 155 -13.15 -2.68 11.72
CA GLU A 155 -13.25 -4.08 11.30
C GLU A 155 -12.59 -4.32 9.95
N VAL A 156 -12.87 -3.47 8.96
CA VAL A 156 -12.26 -3.54 7.62
C VAL A 156 -10.73 -3.45 7.70
N LEU A 157 -10.20 -2.46 8.43
CA LEU A 157 -8.76 -2.31 8.60
C LEU A 157 -8.15 -3.49 9.37
N ARG A 158 -8.84 -3.99 10.39
CA ARG A 158 -8.42 -5.19 11.12
C ARG A 158 -8.37 -6.41 10.21
N PHE A 159 -9.34 -6.58 9.33
CA PHE A 159 -9.38 -7.65 8.32
C PHE A 159 -8.15 -7.58 7.40
N ILE A 160 -7.86 -6.41 6.83
CA ILE A 160 -6.71 -6.18 5.93
C ILE A 160 -5.39 -6.47 6.66
N ILE A 161 -5.19 -5.84 7.82
CA ILE A 161 -3.95 -5.96 8.60
C ILE A 161 -3.71 -7.41 9.03
N THR A 162 -4.76 -8.14 9.43
CA THR A 162 -4.62 -9.54 9.86
C THR A 162 -4.08 -10.42 8.73
N ARG A 163 -4.58 -10.24 7.51
CA ARG A 163 -4.12 -11.01 6.34
C ARG A 163 -2.70 -10.63 5.92
N MET A 164 -2.36 -9.35 5.98
CA MET A 164 -0.98 -8.90 5.78
C MET A 164 -0.04 -9.50 6.82
N LYS A 165 -0.45 -9.59 8.10
CA LYS A 165 0.33 -10.25 9.16
C LYS A 165 0.56 -11.73 8.86
N THR A 166 -0.44 -12.46 8.35
CA THR A 166 -0.26 -13.84 7.89
C THR A 166 0.82 -13.96 6.80
N GLY A 167 0.83 -13.02 5.84
CA GLY A 167 1.87 -12.96 4.81
C GLY A 167 3.27 -12.61 5.36
N LEU A 168 3.33 -11.78 6.40
CA LEU A 168 4.56 -11.43 7.10
C LEU A 168 5.14 -12.64 7.84
N GLU A 169 4.32 -13.29 8.68
CA GLU A 169 4.70 -14.43 9.52
C GLU A 169 5.13 -15.64 8.69
N SER A 170 4.36 -15.99 7.66
CA SER A 170 4.69 -17.11 6.77
C SER A 170 6.05 -16.92 6.08
N ASN A 171 6.40 -15.69 5.71
CA ASN A 171 7.72 -15.39 5.13
C ASN A 171 8.84 -15.47 6.18
N GLY A 172 8.58 -14.97 7.39
CA GLY A 172 9.51 -15.05 8.51
C GLY A 172 9.88 -16.49 8.87
N LEU A 173 8.90 -17.41 8.89
CA LEU A 173 9.12 -18.83 9.14
C LEU A 173 9.98 -19.49 8.05
N ILE A 174 9.68 -19.24 6.77
CA ILE A 174 10.48 -19.77 5.65
C ILE A 174 11.92 -19.29 5.74
N ARG A 175 12.15 -18.00 6.02
CA ARG A 175 13.53 -17.47 6.14
C ARG A 175 14.27 -18.03 7.34
N LYS A 176 13.58 -18.21 8.48
CA LYS A 176 14.18 -18.83 9.66
C LYS A 176 14.59 -20.28 9.38
N ALA A 177 13.72 -21.06 8.74
CA ALA A 177 14.02 -22.42 8.31
C ALA A 177 15.23 -22.45 7.36
N ASN A 178 15.28 -21.57 6.35
CA ASN A 178 16.41 -21.50 5.42
C ASN A 178 17.73 -21.13 6.11
N ARG A 179 17.70 -20.24 7.13
CA ARG A 179 18.90 -19.92 7.92
C ARG A 179 19.37 -21.10 8.78
N GLU A 180 18.44 -21.83 9.40
CA GLU A 180 18.75 -23.01 10.19
C GLU A 180 19.33 -24.14 9.32
N GLU A 181 18.81 -24.33 8.11
CA GLU A 181 19.38 -25.25 7.11
C GLU A 181 20.79 -24.85 6.68
N MET A 182 21.05 -23.55 6.42
CA MET A 182 22.40 -23.08 6.10
C MET A 182 23.38 -23.29 7.25
N ILE A 183 22.99 -22.98 8.49
CA ILE A 183 23.84 -23.16 9.67
C ILE A 183 24.13 -24.64 9.89
N ASN A 184 23.12 -25.51 9.75
CA ASN A 184 23.29 -26.96 9.88
C ASN A 184 24.12 -27.54 8.72
N GLY A 185 23.96 -27.04 7.49
CA GLY A 185 24.77 -27.44 6.34
C GLY A 185 26.24 -27.06 6.50
N VAL A 186 26.53 -25.86 7.01
CA VAL A 186 27.90 -25.42 7.31
C VAL A 186 28.51 -26.19 8.49
N ALA A 187 27.69 -26.63 9.46
CA ALA A 187 28.15 -27.48 10.56
C ALA A 187 28.58 -28.89 10.09
N TYR A 188 27.99 -29.41 9.01
CA TYR A 188 28.41 -30.66 8.37
C TYR A 188 29.64 -30.50 7.47
N ASP A 189 29.94 -29.29 6.99
CA ASP A 189 31.03 -28.99 6.05
C ASP A 189 32.31 -28.44 6.72
N ASN A 190 32.30 -28.23 8.04
CA ASN A 190 33.48 -27.76 8.80
C ASN A 190 34.61 -28.81 8.97
N GLY A 191 34.69 -29.77 8.05
CA GLY A 191 35.93 -30.44 7.69
C GLY A 191 36.61 -29.73 6.52
N VAL A 192 37.30 -28.61 6.81
CA VAL A 192 38.34 -27.97 5.96
C VAL A 192 37.85 -27.19 4.72
N HIS A 193 37.86 -25.84 4.75
CA HIS A 193 38.91 -24.96 4.18
C HIS A 193 38.47 -23.48 4.26
N VAL A 194 39.37 -22.60 4.72
CA VAL A 194 39.21 -21.14 4.71
C VAL A 194 39.43 -20.62 3.29
N LEU A 195 38.55 -19.72 2.81
CA LEU A 195 38.86 -18.69 1.81
C LEU A 195 37.95 -17.46 2.01
N GLU A 196 38.58 -16.29 2.06
CA GLU A 196 38.03 -14.95 2.20
C GLU A 196 37.53 -14.36 0.86
N ASP A 197 36.82 -13.23 0.97
CA ASP A 197 36.46 -12.23 -0.07
C ASP A 197 35.25 -12.53 -0.99
N THR A 198 34.39 -11.59 -1.40
CA THR A 198 34.37 -10.13 -1.29
C THR A 198 32.93 -9.57 -1.44
N LYS A 199 32.80 -8.32 -0.97
CA LYS A 199 31.70 -7.35 -1.07
C LYS A 199 31.04 -7.25 -2.46
N GLN A 200 29.74 -7.58 -2.57
CA GLN A 200 28.86 -7.14 -3.69
C GLN A 200 27.35 -7.30 -3.35
N GLY A 201 26.92 -6.85 -2.17
CA GLY A 201 25.55 -7.08 -1.68
C GLY A 201 24.51 -5.98 -1.99
N VAL A 202 24.90 -4.82 -2.51
CA VAL A 202 24.03 -3.62 -2.47
C VAL A 202 23.23 -3.39 -3.77
N THR A 203 23.66 -3.92 -4.92
CA THR A 203 23.07 -3.59 -6.24
C THR A 203 21.96 -4.54 -6.70
N GLN A 204 21.80 -5.72 -6.10
CA GLN A 204 20.69 -6.64 -6.41
C GLN A 204 19.38 -6.27 -5.68
N VAL A 205 19.48 -5.68 -4.49
CA VAL A 205 18.32 -5.26 -3.69
C VAL A 205 17.55 -4.14 -4.40
N GLU A 206 18.25 -3.22 -5.06
CA GLU A 206 17.66 -2.13 -5.85
C GLU A 206 16.91 -2.65 -7.09
N LYS A 207 17.46 -3.66 -7.78
CA LYS A 207 16.79 -4.30 -8.94
C LYS A 207 15.58 -5.12 -8.53
N ALA A 208 15.64 -5.81 -7.38
CA ALA A 208 14.51 -6.55 -6.84
C ALA A 208 13.35 -5.62 -6.40
N HIS A 209 13.65 -4.38 -5.98
CA HIS A 209 12.64 -3.41 -5.57
C HIS A 209 11.83 -2.87 -6.77
N ILE A 210 12.48 -2.58 -7.90
CA ILE A 210 11.80 -2.11 -9.13
C ILE A 210 10.87 -3.19 -9.71
N ILE A 211 11.28 -4.46 -9.66
CA ILE A 211 10.46 -5.61 -10.12
C ILE A 211 9.19 -5.76 -9.27
N LEU A 212 9.25 -5.46 -7.98
CA LEU A 212 8.09 -5.52 -7.08
C LEU A 212 7.14 -4.34 -7.18
N GLN A 213 7.65 -3.14 -7.50
CA GLN A 213 6.81 -1.99 -7.84
C GLN A 213 6.01 -2.26 -9.13
N HIS A 214 6.60 -2.98 -10.10
CA HIS A 214 5.91 -3.46 -11.30
C HIS A 214 4.86 -4.53 -11.00
N ALA A 215 5.17 -5.52 -10.16
CA ALA A 215 4.24 -6.60 -9.81
C ALA A 215 2.97 -6.12 -9.07
N LEU A 216 3.06 -5.05 -8.28
CA LEU A 216 1.89 -4.40 -7.66
C LEU A 216 1.05 -3.61 -8.68
N ALA A 217 1.69 -3.00 -9.68
CA ALA A 217 0.96 -2.34 -10.77
C ALA A 217 0.24 -3.35 -11.66
N GLU A 218 0.85 -4.51 -11.95
CA GLU A 218 0.27 -5.57 -12.78
C GLU A 218 -0.89 -6.29 -12.07
N ASN A 219 -0.77 -6.62 -10.78
CA ASN A 219 -1.86 -7.28 -10.04
C ASN A 219 -3.09 -6.38 -9.84
N VAL A 220 -2.93 -5.06 -9.69
CA VAL A 220 -4.04 -4.08 -9.61
C VAL A 220 -4.69 -3.85 -10.99
N LEU A 221 -3.96 -4.07 -12.09
CA LEU A 221 -4.49 -4.00 -13.45
C LEU A 221 -5.23 -5.30 -13.85
N GLN A 222 -4.77 -6.46 -13.37
CA GLN A 222 -5.39 -7.76 -13.66
C GLN A 222 -6.74 -7.97 -12.98
N SER A 223 -7.01 -7.32 -11.84
CA SER A 223 -8.26 -7.45 -11.08
C SER A 223 -9.41 -6.56 -11.58
N ARG A 224 -9.24 -5.84 -12.70
CA ARG A 224 -10.29 -4.98 -13.28
C ARG A 224 -11.29 -5.79 -14.11
N SER A 225 -12.55 -5.78 -13.70
CA SER A 225 -13.70 -6.22 -14.53
C SER A 225 -13.79 -5.40 -15.84
N PRO A 226 -14.21 -5.99 -16.98
CA PRO A 226 -14.19 -5.35 -18.29
C PRO A 226 -15.10 -4.11 -18.47
N SER A 227 -15.95 -3.76 -17.49
CA SER A 227 -17.00 -2.75 -17.68
C SER A 227 -16.58 -1.29 -17.44
N MET A 228 -15.35 -1.02 -16.98
CA MET A 228 -14.86 0.36 -16.78
C MET A 228 -13.81 0.78 -17.81
N LYS A 229 -14.19 0.83 -19.09
CA LYS A 229 -13.52 1.68 -20.07
C LYS A 229 -14.04 3.12 -19.95
N LYS A 230 -13.50 3.93 -19.04
CA LYS A 230 -13.47 5.40 -19.24
C LYS A 230 -12.15 6.00 -18.76
N ARG A 231 -11.35 6.35 -19.77
CA ARG A 231 -10.08 7.11 -19.83
C ARG A 231 -8.86 6.42 -19.24
N SER A 232 -7.90 6.16 -20.14
CA SER A 232 -6.59 5.63 -19.79
C SER A 232 -5.85 6.67 -18.93
N LEU A 233 -5.01 6.19 -18.01
CA LEU A 233 -4.20 7.04 -17.15
C LEU A 233 -3.33 8.03 -17.97
N PHE A 234 -2.95 7.64 -19.20
CA PHE A 234 -2.16 8.46 -20.13
C PHE A 234 -2.88 9.74 -20.57
N ASP A 235 -4.20 9.69 -20.76
CA ASP A 235 -4.98 10.87 -21.21
C ASP A 235 -5.11 11.95 -20.13
N ARG A 236 -4.96 11.58 -18.84
CA ARG A 236 -4.97 12.53 -17.71
C ARG A 236 -3.63 13.22 -17.48
N MET A 237 -2.54 12.70 -18.05
CA MET A 237 -1.18 13.15 -17.75
C MET A 237 -0.62 14.20 -18.72
N GLY A 238 -1.34 14.58 -19.79
CA GLY A 238 -0.89 15.63 -20.71
C GLY A 238 0.45 15.36 -21.43
N LEU A 239 0.94 14.12 -21.38
CA LEU A 239 2.19 13.71 -22.02
C LEU A 239 1.84 13.04 -23.35
N SER A 240 1.91 13.80 -24.44
CA SER A 240 1.89 13.23 -25.79
C SER A 240 3.14 12.37 -26.00
N PRO A 241 3.02 11.15 -26.58
CA PRO A 241 4.18 10.34 -26.91
C PRO A 241 5.03 11.06 -27.96
N LEU A 242 6.29 11.36 -27.63
CA LEU A 242 7.31 11.72 -28.61
C LEU A 242 7.59 10.50 -29.47
N ILE A 243 6.81 10.32 -30.54
CA ILE A 243 7.12 9.37 -31.61
C ILE A 243 8.27 9.97 -32.41
N GLY A 244 9.42 9.31 -32.34
CA GLY A 244 10.64 9.68 -33.05
C GLY A 244 10.42 9.83 -34.55
N ARG A 245 10.78 11.00 -35.09
CA ARG A 245 10.93 11.19 -36.52
C ARG A 245 12.14 10.37 -37.00
N ARG A 246 11.86 9.24 -37.64
CA ARG A 246 12.78 8.65 -38.62
C ARG A 246 12.98 9.65 -39.75
N ARG A 247 14.22 10.09 -39.97
CA ARG A 247 14.64 10.65 -41.26
C ARG A 247 14.68 9.51 -42.26
N SER A 248 13.70 9.44 -43.16
CA SER A 248 13.83 8.74 -44.44
C SER A 248 14.06 9.81 -45.51
N GLY A 249 15.27 9.84 -46.06
CA GLY A 249 15.55 10.55 -47.30
C GLY A 249 14.98 9.79 -48.51
N SER A 250 14.50 10.53 -49.49
CA SER A 250 14.51 10.17 -50.91
C SER A 250 14.12 11.37 -51.77
N PRO A 251 14.44 11.34 -53.09
CA PRO A 251 15.02 12.48 -53.81
C PRO A 251 13.96 13.24 -54.62
N TRP A 252 14.41 14.04 -55.59
CA TRP A 252 13.66 14.85 -56.58
C TRP A 252 13.48 16.33 -56.23
N LYS A 253 14.56 17.12 -56.36
CA LYS A 253 14.87 17.97 -57.54
C LYS A 253 16.15 18.76 -57.28
#